data_AF-A0A1H7IIW2-F1
#
_entry.id   AF-A0A1H7IIW2-F1
#
_cell.length_a   1.000
_cell.length_b   1.000
_cell.length_c   1.000
_cell.angle_alpha   90.00
_cell.angle_beta   90.00
_cell.angle_gamma   90.00
#
_symmetry.space_group_name_H-M   'P 1'
#
loop_
_entity.id
_entity.type
_entity.pdbx_description
1 polymer ?
#
loop_
_entity_poly.entity_id
_entity_poly.type
_entity_poly.pdbx_seq_one_letter_code
_entity_poly.pdbx_strand_id
1 'polypeptide(L)'
;MDETTINWVLAIACLLAGIGIGALGYHLLNARAGDAQHLRQRLAERERELAEFKDGMGDSLERIARLAENLHRESQDLEQEAEEARDRLGSRSLKRQAMEAVVPEPAATEAGPAVPRDYADGDHGTLSEDFGFKNDEDAARPQPPRH
;
A
#
# COMPACT_ATOMS: atom_id res chain seq x y z
N MET A 1 -19.69 -27.62 -82.77
CA MET A 1 -20.95 -27.48 -82.00
C MET A 1 -20.62 -27.27 -80.52
N ASP A 2 -19.47 -26.63 -80.23
CA ASP A 2 -18.81 -26.76 -78.93
C ASP A 2 -18.86 -25.45 -78.13
N GLU A 3 -18.95 -24.31 -78.84
CA GLU A 3 -19.01 -22.97 -78.23
C GLU A 3 -20.31 -22.75 -77.45
N THR A 4 -21.45 -23.22 -77.95
CA THR A 4 -22.74 -23.11 -77.25
C THR A 4 -22.77 -23.95 -75.98
N THR A 5 -22.19 -25.15 -76.02
CA THR A 5 -22.10 -26.07 -74.88
C THR A 5 -21.18 -25.50 -73.80
N ILE A 6 -20.03 -24.93 -74.19
CA ILE A 6 -19.10 -24.27 -73.27
C ILE A 6 -19.76 -23.05 -72.61
N ASN A 7 -20.47 -22.20 -73.36
CA ASN A 7 -21.12 -21.02 -72.79
C ASN A 7 -22.24 -21.38 -71.81
N TRP A 8 -23.01 -22.43 -72.11
CA TRP A 8 -24.08 -22.90 -71.21
C TRP A 8 -23.54 -23.55 -69.93
N VAL A 9 -22.44 -24.30 -70.03
CA VAL A 9 -21.74 -24.86 -68.85
C VAL A 9 -21.15 -23.75 -67.99
N LEU A 10 -20.55 -22.71 -68.57
CA LEU A 10 -20.05 -21.54 -67.82
C LEU A 10 -21.17 -20.79 -67.12
N ALA A 11 -22.33 -20.63 -67.78
CA ALA A 11 -23.50 -19.99 -67.17
C ALA A 11 -23.99 -20.76 -65.93
N ILE A 12 -24.07 -22.09 -66.01
CA ILE A 12 -24.47 -22.94 -64.89
C ILE A 12 -23.41 -22.91 -63.78
N ALA A 13 -22.13 -23.00 -64.13
CA ALA A 13 -21.05 -22.95 -63.15
C ALA A 13 -21.03 -21.62 -62.38
N CYS A 14 -21.22 -20.50 -63.07
CA CYS A 14 -21.29 -19.18 -62.44
C CYS A 14 -22.53 -19.04 -61.54
N LEU A 15 -23.68 -19.57 -61.97
CA LEU A 15 -24.89 -19.58 -61.15
C LEU A 15 -24.72 -20.41 -59.88
N LEU A 16 -24.13 -21.60 -59.97
CA LEU A 16 -23.83 -22.45 -58.81
C LEU A 16 -22.78 -21.81 -57.88
N ALA A 17 -21.73 -21.23 -58.45
CA ALA A 17 -20.72 -20.51 -57.68
C ALA A 17 -21.33 -19.30 -56.96
N GLY A 18 -22.20 -18.53 -57.63
CA GLY A 18 -22.91 -17.40 -57.06
C GLY A 18 -23.84 -17.79 -55.92
N ILE A 19 -24.60 -18.89 -56.07
CA ILE A 19 -25.45 -19.42 -54.99
C ILE A 19 -24.61 -19.89 -53.81
N GLY A 20 -23.51 -20.60 -54.07
CA GLY A 20 -22.60 -21.06 -53.01
C GLY A 20 -22.01 -19.90 -52.22
N ILE A 21 -21.47 -18.89 -52.90
CA ILE A 21 -20.90 -17.69 -52.28
C ILE A 21 -21.99 -16.90 -51.55
N GLY A 22 -23.18 -16.76 -52.14
CA GLY A 22 -24.32 -16.06 -51.52
C GLY A 22 -24.81 -16.75 -50.25
N ALA A 23 -24.94 -18.07 -50.26
CA ALA A 23 -25.36 -18.86 -49.10
C ALA A 23 -24.31 -18.82 -47.98
N LEU A 24 -23.02 -18.93 -48.31
CA LEU A 24 -21.95 -18.75 -47.33
C LEU A 24 -21.94 -17.35 -46.74
N GLY A 25 -22.11 -16.32 -47.57
CA GLY A 25 -22.22 -14.93 -47.13
C GLY A 25 -23.38 -14.75 -46.16
N TYR A 26 -24.58 -15.21 -46.52
CA TYR A 26 -25.75 -15.14 -45.65
C TYR A 26 -25.55 -15.91 -44.34
N HIS A 27 -24.96 -17.10 -44.39
CA HIS A 27 -24.72 -17.92 -43.19
C HIS A 27 -23.71 -17.25 -42.24
N LEU A 28 -22.64 -16.64 -42.77
CA LEU A 28 -21.64 -15.91 -41.98
C LEU A 28 -22.22 -14.64 -41.35
N LEU A 29 -23.03 -13.88 -42.11
CA LEU A 29 -23.68 -12.68 -41.59
C LEU A 29 -24.75 -13.04 -40.53
N ASN A 30 -25.51 -14.12 -40.74
CA ASN A 30 -26.51 -14.60 -39.80
C ASN A 30 -25.87 -15.17 -38.52
N ALA A 31 -24.74 -15.87 -38.63
CA ALA A 31 -23.95 -16.32 -37.47
C ALA A 31 -23.38 -15.13 -36.69
N ARG A 32 -22.83 -14.13 -37.40
CA ARG A 32 -22.28 -12.90 -36.81
C ARG A 32 -23.33 -12.05 -36.10
N ALA A 33 -24.60 -12.10 -36.53
CA ALA A 33 -25.69 -11.40 -35.86
C ALA A 33 -25.96 -11.96 -34.44
N GLY A 34 -25.84 -13.27 -34.24
CA GLY A 34 -25.89 -13.91 -32.92
C GLY A 34 -24.70 -13.53 -32.04
N ASP A 35 -23.50 -13.50 -32.63
CA ASP A 35 -22.27 -13.11 -31.92
C ASP A 35 -22.29 -11.64 -31.48
N ALA A 36 -22.91 -10.75 -32.25
CA ALA A 36 -23.03 -9.33 -31.90
C ALA A 36 -23.87 -9.09 -30.64
N GLN A 37 -24.88 -9.94 -30.38
CA GLN A 37 -25.64 -9.89 -29.12
C GLN A 37 -24.79 -10.37 -27.94
N HIS A 38 -23.99 -11.41 -28.15
CA HIS A 38 -23.05 -11.92 -27.15
C HIS A 38 -21.94 -10.91 -26.83
N LEU A 39 -21.49 -10.13 -27.82
CA LEU A 39 -20.52 -9.04 -27.66
C LEU A 39 -21.10 -7.87 -26.84
N ARG A 40 -22.38 -7.55 -27.04
CA ARG A 40 -23.09 -6.53 -26.25
C ARG A 40 -23.30 -6.96 -24.80
N GLN A 41 -23.63 -8.22 -24.55
CA GLN A 41 -23.70 -8.77 -23.19
C GLN A 41 -22.35 -8.68 -22.48
N ARG A 42 -21.27 -9.06 -23.16
CA ARG A 42 -19.91 -8.92 -22.61
C ARG A 42 -19.55 -7.46 -22.33
N LEU A 43 -19.93 -6.51 -23.19
CA LEU A 43 -19.72 -5.09 -22.91
C LEU A 43 -20.47 -4.62 -21.66
N ALA A 44 -21.73 -5.01 -21.49
CA ALA A 44 -22.50 -4.66 -20.30
C ALA A 44 -21.91 -5.25 -19.01
N GLU A 45 -21.42 -6.49 -19.06
CA GLU A 45 -20.71 -7.13 -17.94
C GLU A 45 -19.40 -6.40 -17.61
N ARG A 46 -18.62 -5.99 -18.62
CA ARG A 46 -17.37 -5.24 -18.42
C ARG A 46 -17.58 -3.82 -17.92
N GLU A 47 -18.63 -3.14 -18.36
CA GLU A 47 -18.99 -1.82 -17.83
C GLU A 47 -19.36 -1.88 -16.35
N ARG A 48 -20.01 -2.98 -15.93
CA ARG A 48 -20.32 -3.21 -14.51
C ARG A 48 -19.06 -3.46 -13.69
N GLU A 49 -18.14 -4.31 -14.18
CA GLU A 49 -16.83 -4.54 -13.55
C GLU A 49 -16.03 -3.23 -13.40
N LEU A 50 -16.03 -2.38 -14.43
CA LEU A 50 -15.36 -1.07 -14.40
C LEU A 50 -16.01 -0.10 -13.42
N ALA A 51 -17.34 -0.13 -13.27
CA ALA A 51 -18.06 0.69 -12.31
C ALA A 51 -17.71 0.29 -10.87
N GLU A 52 -17.72 -1.00 -10.56
CA GLU A 52 -17.36 -1.53 -9.23
C GLU A 52 -15.89 -1.24 -8.90
N PHE A 53 -14.97 -1.39 -9.86
CA PHE A 53 -13.56 -1.04 -9.65
C PHE A 53 -13.37 0.46 -9.40
N LYS A 54 -14.08 1.31 -10.16
CA LYS A 54 -14.02 2.77 -9.97
C LYS A 54 -14.56 3.20 -8.60
N ASP A 55 -15.62 2.56 -8.13
CA ASP A 55 -16.21 2.83 -6.83
C ASP A 55 -15.24 2.44 -5.70
N GLY A 56 -14.63 1.25 -5.80
CA GLY A 56 -13.59 0.80 -4.86
C GLY A 56 -12.35 1.68 -4.83
N MET A 57 -11.94 2.24 -5.98
CA MET A 57 -10.89 3.26 -6.02
C MET A 57 -11.31 4.55 -5.32
N GLY A 58 -12.56 5.01 -5.49
CA GLY A 58 -13.11 6.17 -4.79
C GLY A 58 -12.98 6.04 -3.28
N ASP A 59 -13.41 4.91 -2.73
CA ASP A 59 -13.30 4.59 -1.30
C ASP A 59 -11.84 4.58 -0.82
N SER A 60 -10.92 4.04 -1.62
CA SER A 60 -9.49 4.02 -1.27
C SER A 60 -8.87 5.41 -1.29
N LEU A 61 -9.22 6.25 -2.27
CA LEU A 61 -8.77 7.63 -2.37
C LEU A 61 -9.32 8.47 -1.22
N GLU A 62 -10.58 8.27 -0.84
CA GLU A 62 -11.16 8.94 0.33
C GLU A 62 -10.45 8.52 1.62
N ARG A 63 -10.16 7.23 1.78
CA ARG A 63 -9.34 6.74 2.91
C ARG A 63 -7.96 7.38 2.93
N ILE A 64 -7.27 7.42 1.79
CA ILE A 64 -5.94 8.03 1.68
C ILE A 64 -6.01 9.53 2.01
N ALA A 65 -7.03 10.24 1.52
CA ALA A 65 -7.22 11.65 1.82
C ALA A 65 -7.44 11.90 3.32
N ARG A 66 -8.24 11.05 3.99
CA ARG A 66 -8.44 11.12 5.45
C ARG A 66 -7.15 10.85 6.22
N LEU A 67 -6.36 9.86 5.79
CA LEU A 67 -5.05 9.59 6.40
C LEU A 67 -4.08 10.77 6.22
N ALA A 68 -4.05 11.38 5.03
CA ALA A 68 -3.21 12.54 4.75
C ALA A 68 -3.61 13.76 5.59
N GLU A 69 -4.90 14.03 5.75
CA GLU A 69 -5.42 15.09 6.60
C GLU A 69 -5.04 14.87 8.07
N ASN A 70 -5.17 13.63 8.57
CA ASN A 70 -4.77 13.30 9.94
C ASN A 70 -3.27 13.50 10.15
N LEU A 71 -2.44 13.04 9.20
CA LEU A 71 -0.99 13.23 9.26
C LEU A 71 -0.61 14.72 9.22
N HIS A 72 -1.33 15.53 8.44
CA HIS A 72 -1.11 16.97 8.40
C HIS A 72 -1.42 17.63 9.75
N ARG A 73 -2.53 17.25 10.40
CA ARG A 73 -2.86 17.74 11.74
C ARG A 73 -1.85 17.29 12.79
N GLU A 74 -1.46 16.02 12.77
CA GLU A 74 -0.46 15.48 13.69
C GLU A 74 0.89 16.18 13.54
N SER A 75 1.29 16.51 12.29
CA SER A 75 2.48 17.32 12.02
C SER A 75 2.37 18.74 12.61
N GLN A 76 1.20 19.39 12.50
CA GLN A 76 0.99 20.73 13.07
C GLN A 76 0.99 20.71 14.60
N ASP A 77 0.34 19.71 15.21
CA ASP A 77 0.31 19.55 16.66
C ASP A 77 1.73 19.28 17.19
N LEU A 78 2.52 18.45 16.49
CA LEU A 78 3.92 18.19 16.84
C LEU A 78 4.79 19.45 16.71
N GLU A 79 4.58 20.27 15.68
CA GLU A 79 5.25 21.57 15.55
C GLU A 79 4.93 22.50 16.72
N GLN A 80 3.65 22.59 17.11
CA GLN A 80 3.24 23.40 18.26
C GLN A 80 3.82 22.87 19.57
N GLU A 81 3.79 21.56 19.80
CA GLU A 81 4.37 20.96 21.01
C GLU A 81 5.89 21.14 21.05
N ALA A 82 6.56 21.06 19.90
CA ALA A 82 7.99 21.33 19.79
C ALA A 82 8.32 22.81 20.08
N GLU A 83 7.51 23.76 19.60
CA GLU A 83 7.65 25.18 19.95
C GLU A 83 7.43 25.43 21.44
N GLU A 84 6.36 24.88 22.02
CA GLU A 84 6.10 24.97 23.45
C GLU A 84 7.23 24.35 24.29
N ALA A 85 7.75 23.19 23.87
CA ALA A 85 8.87 22.53 24.52
C ALA A 85 10.12 23.40 24.45
N ARG A 86 10.40 24.04 23.30
CA ARG A 86 11.52 24.98 23.15
C ARG A 86 11.38 26.19 24.04
N ASP A 87 10.18 26.78 24.17
CA ASP A 87 9.95 27.91 25.06
C ASP A 87 10.07 27.53 26.54
N ARG A 88 9.56 26.36 26.95
CA ARG A 88 9.72 25.84 28.31
C ARG A 88 11.17 25.49 28.63
N LEU A 89 11.89 24.88 27.70
CA LEU A 89 13.32 24.56 27.87
C LEU A 89 14.18 25.82 27.84
N GLY A 90 13.89 26.78 26.97
CA GLY A 90 14.57 28.07 26.87
C GLY A 90 14.39 28.91 28.14
N SER A 91 13.16 29.00 28.66
CA SER A 91 12.88 29.69 29.93
C SER A 91 13.49 28.97 31.14
N ARG A 92 13.51 27.63 31.16
CA ARG A 92 14.16 26.86 32.22
C ARG A 92 15.69 26.94 32.15
N SER A 93 16.26 27.04 30.95
CA SER A 93 17.68 27.29 30.69
C SER A 93 18.08 28.69 31.14
N LEU A 94 17.31 29.72 30.80
CA LEU A 94 17.51 31.08 31.29
C LEU A 94 17.38 31.15 32.81
N LYS A 95 16.39 30.47 33.40
CA LYS A 95 16.23 30.39 34.86
C LYS A 95 17.39 29.65 35.52
N ARG A 96 17.91 28.58 34.91
CA ARG A 96 19.09 27.85 35.41
C ARG A 96 20.34 28.72 35.33
N GLN A 97 20.60 29.40 34.20
CA GLN A 97 21.71 30.35 34.09
C GLN A 97 21.61 31.49 35.11
N ALA A 98 20.40 32.05 35.30
CA ALA A 98 20.19 33.09 36.29
C ALA A 98 20.42 32.58 37.73
N MET A 99 20.09 31.32 38.01
CA MET A 99 20.32 30.71 39.32
C MET A 99 21.79 30.34 39.53
N GLU A 100 22.48 29.87 38.49
CA GLU A 100 23.90 29.51 38.52
C GLU A 100 24.81 30.73 38.61
N ALA A 101 24.41 31.87 38.02
CA ALA A 101 25.08 33.16 38.23
C ALA A 101 24.94 33.71 39.66
N VAL A 102 24.03 33.14 40.47
CA VAL A 102 23.76 33.56 41.86
C VAL A 102 24.35 32.58 42.90
N VAL A 103 24.76 31.37 42.49
CA VAL A 103 25.38 30.40 43.41
C VAL A 103 26.90 30.63 43.46
N PRO A 104 27.49 31.02 44.62
CA PRO A 104 28.92 31.04 44.77
C PRO A 104 29.44 29.60 44.85
N GLU A 105 30.50 29.33 44.09
CA GLU A 105 31.16 28.02 43.97
C GLU A 105 31.48 27.38 45.33
N PRO A 106 31.08 26.11 45.56
CA PRO A 106 31.68 25.29 46.60
C PRO A 106 32.42 24.08 46.00
N ALA A 107 33.73 24.09 46.25
CA ALA A 107 34.70 23.01 46.35
C ALA A 107 34.29 21.58 45.92
N ALA A 108 35.11 21.08 44.98
CA ALA A 108 35.40 19.70 44.63
C ALA A 108 34.99 18.61 45.64
N THR A 109 34.21 17.63 45.18
CA THR A 109 34.24 16.26 45.71
C THR A 109 34.06 15.30 44.55
N GLU A 110 35.04 14.41 44.40
CA GLU A 110 35.12 13.40 43.36
C GLU A 110 34.05 12.32 43.55
N ALA A 111 33.08 12.30 42.64
CA ALA A 111 32.33 11.10 42.28
C ALA A 111 32.03 11.22 40.79
N GLY A 112 32.82 10.52 39.96
CA GLY A 112 32.66 10.56 38.51
C GLY A 112 31.22 10.19 38.11
N PRO A 113 30.69 10.80 37.03
CA PRO A 113 29.33 10.49 36.58
C PRO A 113 29.25 9.01 36.24
N ALA A 114 28.25 8.30 36.80
CA ALA A 114 27.99 6.92 36.46
C ALA A 114 27.80 6.82 34.94
N VAL A 115 28.66 6.03 34.27
CA VAL A 115 28.58 5.81 32.82
C VAL A 115 27.17 5.33 32.49
N PRO A 116 26.50 5.91 31.47
CA PRO A 116 25.17 5.47 31.07
C PRO A 116 25.15 3.97 30.87
N ARG A 117 24.20 3.31 31.54
CA ARG A 117 24.07 1.86 31.46
C ARG A 117 23.69 1.50 30.02
N ASP A 118 24.54 0.71 29.37
CA ASP A 118 24.25 0.18 28.05
C ASP A 118 23.16 -0.89 28.17
N TYR A 119 21.99 -0.61 27.59
CA TYR A 119 20.86 -1.55 27.55
C TYR A 119 20.91 -2.46 26.32
N ALA A 120 21.94 -2.31 25.47
CA ALA A 120 22.21 -3.15 24.30
C ALA A 120 23.34 -4.17 24.57
N ASP A 121 23.58 -4.53 25.83
CA ASP A 121 24.55 -5.56 26.18
C ASP A 121 23.94 -6.95 25.95
N GLY A 122 24.18 -7.48 24.75
CA GLY A 122 23.91 -8.86 24.38
C GLY A 122 22.51 -9.13 23.82
N ASP A 123 22.42 -10.23 23.07
CA ASP A 123 21.27 -10.74 22.30
C ASP A 123 20.11 -11.24 23.21
N HIS A 124 19.94 -10.62 24.37
CA HIS A 124 19.01 -11.01 25.44
C HIS A 124 18.04 -9.86 25.79
N GLY A 125 17.74 -9.00 24.81
CA GLY A 125 16.75 -7.93 24.94
C GLY A 125 15.31 -8.45 24.88
N THR A 126 14.33 -7.60 25.14
CA THR A 126 12.89 -7.93 25.01
C THR A 126 12.46 -8.29 23.58
N LEU A 127 13.37 -8.14 22.62
CA LEU A 127 13.20 -8.46 21.21
C LEU A 127 13.99 -9.71 20.78
N SER A 128 14.76 -10.31 21.69
CA SER A 128 15.42 -11.57 21.35
C SER A 128 14.40 -12.70 21.36
N GLU A 129 14.59 -13.64 20.44
CA GLU A 129 13.72 -14.79 20.24
C GLU A 129 13.63 -15.71 21.47
N ASP A 130 14.62 -15.65 22.37
CA ASP A 130 14.64 -16.38 23.63
C ASP A 130 13.91 -15.65 24.78
N PHE A 131 13.42 -14.43 24.57
CA PHE A 131 12.79 -13.64 25.62
C PHE A 131 11.45 -14.26 26.07
N GLY A 132 11.48 -14.89 27.25
CA GLY A 132 10.32 -15.58 27.83
C GLY A 132 10.42 -17.12 27.78
N PHE A 133 11.44 -17.67 27.13
CA PHE A 133 11.73 -19.10 27.17
C PHE A 133 12.66 -19.39 28.35
N LYS A 134 12.11 -20.02 29.40
CA LYS A 134 12.92 -20.51 30.51
C LYS A 134 13.64 -21.77 30.04
N ASN A 135 14.89 -21.64 29.62
CA ASN A 135 15.79 -22.78 29.52
C ASN A 135 16.04 -23.28 30.95
N ASP A 136 15.85 -24.58 31.18
CA ASP A 136 15.96 -25.21 32.51
C ASP A 136 17.35 -25.06 33.16
N GLU A 137 18.35 -24.56 32.42
CA GLU A 137 19.71 -24.29 32.91
C GLU A 137 19.85 -22.96 33.69
N ASP A 138 18.97 -21.97 33.48
CA ASP A 138 19.05 -20.66 34.15
C ASP A 138 18.25 -20.56 35.46
N ALA A 139 17.48 -21.59 35.81
CA ALA A 139 16.75 -21.66 37.08
C ALA A 139 17.68 -21.76 38.31
N ALA A 140 18.98 -21.96 38.11
CA ALA A 140 19.97 -22.17 39.17
C ALA A 140 20.74 -20.91 39.62
N ARG A 141 20.53 -19.73 39.00
CA ARG A 141 21.22 -18.50 39.43
C ARG A 141 20.30 -17.59 40.25
N PRO A 142 20.60 -17.35 41.54
CA PRO A 142 19.78 -16.49 42.39
C PRO A 142 19.86 -15.03 41.91
N GLN A 143 18.72 -14.44 41.53
CA GLN A 143 18.64 -13.03 41.18
C GLN A 143 18.60 -12.16 42.45
N PRO A 144 19.41 -11.09 42.54
CA PRO A 144 19.40 -10.19 43.67
C PRO A 144 18.15 -9.29 43.69
N PRO A 145 17.72 -8.82 44.88
CA PRO A 145 16.47 -8.10 45.08
C PRO A 145 16.45 -6.77 44.32
N ARG A 146 15.33 -6.52 43.62
CA ARG A 146 15.04 -5.28 42.92
C ARG A 146 14.59 -4.22 43.94
N HIS A 147 15.34 -3.13 44.05
CA HIS A 147 14.94 -1.89 44.73
C HIS A 147 14.66 -0.81 43.70
#